data_AF-A0A2A5IK01-F1
#
_entry.id   AF-A0A2A5IK01-F1
#
_cell.length_a   1.000
_cell.length_b   1.000
_cell.length_c   1.000
_cell.angle_alpha   90.00
_cell.angle_beta   90.00
_cell.angle_gamma   90.00
#
_symmetry.space_group_name_H-M   'P 1'
#
loop_
_entity.id
_entity.type
_entity.pdbx_description
1 polymer ?
#
loop_
_entity_poly.entity_id
_entity_poly.type
_entity_poly.pdbx_seq_one_letter_code
_entity_poly.pdbx_strand_id
1 'polypeptide(L)'
;MLDSNIRGLFKKIEYQIANLKGLFSKNEKQMLDNINDFKKDNEEFKDTQKYVLSVHMNDQNNPHKVTKNQIGLDKVDNLKQASEVEFLAHKNDTNLHVTEVKQKSWDAKETTTGSQSKADVALSAAKKYTDEHANNKEIHVIQSDKDKWNNGQLYRLTQNNGKPIYKGTSETTDYNEITDTGFYLIFNKGVNGPPSTNASFMIVISYTSTLLQTVYEKAGRKSYYRIKKTDSTWTEWTRVLTEEDKVTEAEKDKWNNGQLYKLTTDSGTSQLLPNGTDILTLPSGYYYAVGTNVVNMPSKTDSSWFNIYVMDNSNNRKTFHVIRSADNKHWWGTVHTDGSFRGWERMLTDTNANVAWSTPSLSNGWKQYVSPDGYPHTLRYSKDALGVVEIIGSIYGGTLGNDVTAFTLPAGYRPLQSTHLIGVASSLGTSGVPQYHRTYIGTDGRVCIQSCSNTSNPAEFITFGFRFKSA
;
A
#
# COMPACT_ATOMS: atom_id res chain seq x y z
N MET A 1 207.11 -67.62 17.62
CA MET A 1 206.18 -67.43 16.47
C MET A 1 204.74 -67.41 17.01
N LEU A 2 204.19 -66.23 17.33
CA LEU A 2 202.77 -65.91 17.13
C LEU A 2 202.73 -64.55 16.41
N ASP A 3 202.16 -64.61 15.20
CA ASP A 3 202.35 -63.73 14.05
C ASP A 3 202.03 -62.27 14.34
N SER A 4 202.84 -61.40 13.73
CA SER A 4 202.64 -59.96 13.73
C SER A 4 201.26 -59.59 13.18
N ASN A 5 200.79 -60.23 12.09
CA ASN A 5 199.46 -59.97 11.53
C ASN A 5 198.34 -60.50 12.44
N ILE A 6 198.50 -61.70 13.05
CA ILE A 6 197.57 -62.19 14.08
C ILE A 6 197.54 -61.26 15.32
N ARG A 7 198.68 -60.78 15.82
CA ARG A 7 198.75 -59.81 16.94
C ARG A 7 198.10 -58.47 16.59
N GLY A 8 198.29 -58.00 15.35
CA GLY A 8 197.68 -56.75 14.88
C GLY A 8 196.15 -56.84 14.79
N LEU A 9 195.62 -57.95 14.27
CA LEU A 9 194.18 -58.22 14.24
C LEU A 9 193.57 -58.34 15.65
N PHE A 10 194.26 -59.00 16.59
CA PHE A 10 193.84 -59.03 18.00
C PHE A 10 193.74 -57.63 18.61
N LYS A 11 194.72 -56.75 18.36
CA LYS A 11 194.68 -55.36 18.86
C LYS A 11 193.52 -54.54 18.29
N LYS A 12 193.18 -54.74 17.01
CA LYS A 12 192.06 -54.04 16.37
C LYS A 12 190.70 -54.52 16.92
N ILE A 13 190.59 -55.82 17.16
CA ILE A 13 189.43 -56.44 17.81
C ILE A 13 189.31 -55.94 19.26
N GLU A 14 190.40 -55.88 20.03
CA GLU A 14 190.39 -55.31 21.39
C GLU A 14 189.90 -53.86 21.43
N TYR A 15 190.32 -53.02 20.48
CA TYR A 15 189.89 -51.62 20.42
C TYR A 15 188.40 -51.48 20.05
N GLN A 16 187.91 -52.28 19.10
CA GLN A 16 186.49 -52.30 18.74
C GLN A 16 185.62 -52.82 19.89
N ILE A 17 186.09 -53.84 20.62
CA ILE A 17 185.44 -54.35 21.84
C ILE A 17 185.40 -53.26 22.92
N ALA A 18 186.47 -52.49 23.11
CA ALA A 18 186.50 -51.40 24.09
C ALA A 18 185.50 -50.28 23.74
N ASN A 19 185.40 -49.90 22.47
CA ASN A 19 184.43 -48.89 22.02
C ASN A 19 182.98 -49.37 22.16
N LEU A 20 182.71 -50.62 21.80
CA LEU A 20 181.40 -51.24 21.99
C LEU A 20 181.03 -51.28 23.48
N LYS A 21 181.96 -51.67 24.37
CA LYS A 21 181.77 -51.63 25.83
C LYS A 21 181.45 -50.23 26.34
N GLY A 22 182.12 -49.19 25.80
CA GLY A 22 181.83 -47.80 26.14
C GLY A 22 180.44 -47.33 25.71
N LEU A 23 179.99 -47.73 24.52
CA LEU A 23 178.64 -47.46 24.01
C LEU A 23 177.56 -48.19 24.82
N PHE A 24 177.78 -49.48 25.14
CA PHE A 24 176.88 -50.25 25.98
C PHE A 24 176.73 -49.63 27.37
N SER A 25 177.84 -49.22 28.00
CA SER A 25 177.81 -48.60 29.33
C SER A 25 177.10 -47.24 29.34
N LYS A 26 177.23 -46.43 28.28
CA LYS A 26 176.46 -45.18 28.13
C LYS A 26 174.97 -45.43 27.93
N ASN A 27 174.58 -46.37 27.08
CA ASN A 27 173.17 -46.72 26.86
C ASN A 27 172.54 -47.30 28.13
N GLU A 28 173.26 -48.16 28.84
CA GLU A 28 172.81 -48.72 30.12
C GLU A 28 172.57 -47.61 31.15
N LYS A 29 173.50 -46.65 31.27
CA LYS A 29 173.33 -45.49 32.16
C LYS A 29 172.12 -44.64 31.76
N GLN A 30 171.96 -44.31 30.48
CA GLN A 30 170.84 -43.50 30.01
C GLN A 30 169.49 -44.20 30.21
N MET A 31 169.41 -45.52 30.01
CA MET A 31 168.22 -46.29 30.33
C MET A 31 167.93 -46.30 31.83
N LEU A 32 168.96 -46.39 32.68
CA LEU A 32 168.82 -46.34 34.13
C LEU A 32 168.30 -44.99 34.63
N ASP A 33 168.82 -43.89 34.07
CA ASP A 33 168.40 -42.53 34.40
C ASP A 33 166.92 -42.31 34.00
N ASN A 34 166.53 -42.71 32.77
CA ASN A 34 165.12 -42.64 32.33
C ASN A 34 164.17 -43.49 33.19
N ILE A 35 164.61 -44.67 33.65
CA ILE A 35 163.82 -45.52 34.55
C ILE A 35 163.63 -44.84 35.90
N ASN A 36 164.64 -44.13 36.40
CA ASN A 36 164.57 -43.43 37.68
C ASN A 36 163.66 -42.21 37.60
N ASP A 37 163.73 -41.43 36.52
CA ASP A 37 162.83 -40.28 36.29
C ASP A 37 161.38 -40.73 36.17
N PHE A 38 161.11 -41.79 35.38
CA PHE A 38 159.76 -42.34 35.27
C PHE A 38 159.18 -42.84 36.60
N LYS A 39 160.02 -43.46 37.45
CA LYS A 39 159.60 -43.89 38.78
C LYS A 39 159.21 -42.71 39.67
N LYS A 40 159.97 -41.61 39.60
CA LYS A 40 159.71 -40.41 40.40
C LYS A 40 158.38 -39.77 39.99
N ASP A 41 158.16 -39.55 38.70
CA ASP A 41 156.92 -38.93 38.19
C ASP A 41 155.68 -39.78 38.53
N ASN A 42 155.82 -41.11 38.49
CA ASN A 42 154.72 -42.02 38.81
C ASN A 42 154.35 -42.02 40.31
N GLU A 43 155.30 -41.83 41.22
CA GLU A 43 155.00 -41.69 42.65
C GLU A 43 154.34 -40.33 42.95
N GLU A 44 154.81 -39.25 42.34
CA GLU A 44 154.20 -37.91 42.49
C GLU A 44 152.76 -37.85 41.95
N PHE A 45 152.49 -38.59 40.86
CA PHE A 45 151.13 -38.78 40.34
C PHE A 45 150.22 -39.53 41.34
N LYS A 46 150.71 -40.62 41.96
CA LYS A 46 149.92 -41.39 42.94
C LYS A 46 149.55 -40.56 44.17
N ASP A 47 150.48 -39.75 44.67
CA ASP A 47 150.24 -38.93 45.86
C ASP A 47 149.20 -37.84 45.59
N THR A 48 149.26 -37.21 44.41
CA THR A 48 148.28 -36.21 43.97
C THR A 48 146.86 -36.80 43.90
N GLN A 49 146.71 -38.00 43.33
CA GLN A 49 145.41 -38.68 43.23
C GLN A 49 144.85 -39.08 44.59
N LYS A 50 145.70 -39.57 45.51
CA LYS A 50 145.28 -39.89 46.89
C LYS A 50 144.75 -38.65 47.62
N TYR A 51 145.41 -37.50 47.46
CA TYR A 51 144.98 -36.26 48.10
C TYR A 51 143.58 -35.83 47.63
N VAL A 52 143.33 -35.79 46.31
CA VAL A 52 142.03 -35.43 45.73
C VAL A 52 140.91 -36.35 46.23
N LEU A 53 141.15 -37.66 46.26
CA LEU A 53 140.16 -38.62 46.75
C LEU A 53 139.83 -38.41 48.23
N SER A 54 140.83 -38.08 49.06
CA SER A 54 140.62 -37.84 50.49
C SER A 54 139.75 -36.61 50.76
N VAL A 55 139.90 -35.54 49.97
CA VAL A 55 139.06 -34.34 50.09
C VAL A 55 137.62 -34.66 49.70
N HIS A 56 137.42 -35.37 48.59
CA HIS A 56 136.08 -35.73 48.11
C HIS A 56 135.34 -36.66 49.09
N MET A 57 136.00 -37.67 49.64
CA MET A 57 135.38 -38.60 50.62
C MET A 57 134.91 -37.92 51.91
N ASN A 58 135.51 -36.77 52.26
CA ASN A 58 135.17 -36.03 53.48
C ASN A 58 134.16 -34.90 53.24
N ASP A 59 133.81 -34.57 51.98
CA ASP A 59 132.78 -33.59 51.68
C ASP A 59 131.39 -34.18 51.93
N GLN A 60 130.75 -33.74 53.01
CA GLN A 60 129.39 -34.16 53.39
C GLN A 60 128.33 -33.10 53.06
N ASN A 61 128.68 -32.07 52.30
CA ASN A 61 127.67 -31.20 51.72
C ASN A 61 127.01 -31.89 50.52
N ASN A 62 125.88 -31.33 50.07
CA ASN A 62 125.17 -31.79 48.89
C ASN A 62 126.16 -31.95 47.71
N PRO A 63 126.38 -33.18 47.17
CA PRO A 63 125.41 -34.27 47.03
C PRO A 63 125.30 -35.31 48.15
N HIS A 64 126.18 -35.34 49.15
CA HIS A 64 126.12 -36.36 50.19
C HIS A 64 125.23 -35.92 51.37
N LYS A 65 124.43 -36.86 51.93
CA LYS A 65 123.60 -36.67 53.14
C LYS A 65 122.54 -35.54 53.07
N VAL A 66 121.75 -35.50 51.99
CA VAL A 66 120.66 -34.53 51.82
C VAL A 66 119.55 -34.68 52.89
N THR A 67 119.22 -33.59 53.58
CA THR A 67 118.20 -33.50 54.64
C THR A 67 116.88 -32.90 54.12
N LYS A 68 115.75 -33.09 54.84
CA LYS A 68 114.45 -32.49 54.47
C LYS A 68 114.53 -30.96 54.29
N ASN A 69 115.36 -30.27 55.07
CA ASN A 69 115.60 -28.84 54.91
C ASN A 69 116.26 -28.51 53.57
N GLN A 70 117.23 -29.31 53.11
CA GLN A 70 117.94 -29.06 51.85
C GLN A 70 117.03 -29.18 50.61
N ILE A 71 115.87 -29.86 50.72
CA ILE A 71 114.87 -29.97 49.65
C ILE A 71 113.58 -29.17 49.94
N GLY A 72 113.56 -28.34 51.00
CA GLY A 72 112.40 -27.47 51.32
C GLY A 72 111.15 -28.21 51.82
N LEU A 73 111.31 -29.43 52.36
CA LEU A 73 110.22 -30.26 52.89
C LEU A 73 110.26 -30.40 54.42
N ASP A 74 110.89 -29.45 55.10
CA ASP A 74 111.08 -29.43 56.55
C ASP A 74 109.76 -29.32 57.33
N LYS A 75 108.73 -28.70 56.73
CA LYS A 75 107.39 -28.53 57.32
C LYS A 75 106.39 -29.64 56.96
N VAL A 76 106.80 -30.66 56.20
CA VAL A 76 105.90 -31.75 55.80
C VAL A 76 105.97 -32.89 56.82
N ASP A 77 104.88 -33.05 57.57
CA ASP A 77 104.64 -34.15 58.50
C ASP A 77 104.46 -35.48 57.75
N ASN A 78 105.07 -36.56 58.25
CA ASN A 78 104.86 -37.91 57.70
C ASN A 78 103.61 -38.55 58.35
N LEU A 79 102.42 -38.12 57.96
CA LEU A 79 101.16 -38.75 58.36
C LEU A 79 100.76 -39.89 57.38
N LYS A 80 100.09 -40.93 57.89
CA LYS A 80 99.68 -42.12 57.12
C LYS A 80 98.63 -41.73 56.06
N GLN A 81 98.94 -41.94 54.79
CA GLN A 81 97.98 -41.96 53.69
C GLN A 81 97.02 -43.15 53.89
N ALA A 82 95.75 -43.02 53.47
CA ALA A 82 94.80 -44.14 53.46
C ALA A 82 95.42 -45.31 52.67
N SER A 83 95.30 -46.54 53.19
CA SER A 83 95.87 -47.70 52.52
C SER A 83 95.21 -47.90 51.15
N GLU A 84 95.93 -48.53 50.21
CA GLU A 84 95.36 -48.88 48.90
C GLU A 84 94.05 -49.68 49.06
N VAL A 85 93.95 -50.49 50.12
CA VAL A 85 92.74 -51.23 50.48
C VAL A 85 91.58 -50.30 50.85
N GLU A 86 91.80 -49.29 51.71
CA GLU A 86 90.76 -48.34 52.11
C GLU A 86 90.33 -47.43 50.94
N PHE A 87 91.28 -47.03 50.09
CA PHE A 87 90.98 -46.25 48.89
C PHE A 87 90.20 -47.06 47.85
N LEU A 88 90.59 -48.32 47.61
CA LEU A 88 89.85 -49.22 46.72
C LEU A 88 88.48 -49.58 47.28
N ALA A 89 88.35 -49.73 48.61
CA ALA A 89 87.07 -49.92 49.27
C ALA A 89 86.14 -48.72 49.03
N HIS A 90 86.63 -47.48 49.21
CA HIS A 90 85.86 -46.28 48.90
C HIS A 90 85.52 -46.16 47.41
N LYS A 91 86.47 -46.44 46.50
CA LYS A 91 86.26 -46.38 45.03
C LYS A 91 85.17 -47.35 44.56
N ASN A 92 85.06 -48.50 45.20
CA ASN A 92 84.10 -49.54 44.87
C ASN A 92 82.80 -49.45 45.70
N ASP A 93 82.69 -48.47 46.59
CA ASP A 93 81.49 -48.27 47.39
C ASP A 93 80.42 -47.51 46.59
N THR A 94 79.37 -48.23 46.20
CA THR A 94 78.24 -47.67 45.46
C THR A 94 77.19 -47.00 46.35
N ASN A 95 77.34 -47.05 47.68
CA ASN A 95 76.33 -46.67 48.66
C ASN A 95 76.73 -45.45 49.53
N LEU A 96 78.01 -45.04 49.55
CA LEU A 96 78.51 -43.97 50.42
C LEU A 96 78.02 -42.55 50.06
N HIS A 97 77.52 -42.31 48.84
CA HIS A 97 77.11 -40.96 48.39
C HIS A 97 75.61 -40.66 48.56
N VAL A 98 74.75 -41.67 48.74
CA VAL A 98 73.31 -41.51 48.99
C VAL A 98 72.84 -42.58 49.96
N THR A 99 72.18 -42.19 51.05
CA THR A 99 71.61 -43.14 52.02
C THR A 99 70.46 -43.95 51.40
N GLU A 100 70.33 -45.23 51.73
CA GLU A 100 69.23 -46.09 51.26
C GLU A 100 67.82 -45.49 51.45
N VAL A 101 67.62 -44.74 52.54
CA VAL A 101 66.34 -44.06 52.85
C VAL A 101 65.97 -43.05 51.77
N LYS A 102 66.95 -42.29 51.25
CA LYS A 102 66.73 -41.30 50.19
C LYS A 102 66.45 -41.97 48.84
N GLN A 103 67.18 -43.04 48.52
CA GLN A 103 66.97 -43.80 47.30
C GLN A 103 65.57 -44.41 47.27
N LYS A 104 65.15 -45.10 48.34
CA LYS A 104 63.78 -45.63 48.48
C LYS A 104 62.72 -44.54 48.40
N SER A 105 62.97 -43.37 48.98
CA SER A 105 62.02 -42.24 48.90
C SER A 105 61.88 -41.68 47.50
N TRP A 106 62.92 -41.69 46.67
CA TRP A 106 62.86 -41.24 45.28
C TRP A 106 62.21 -42.29 44.38
N ASP A 107 62.59 -43.56 44.53
CA ASP A 107 62.00 -44.68 43.80
C ASP A 107 60.51 -44.86 44.12
N ALA A 108 60.05 -44.45 45.30
CA ALA A 108 58.63 -44.47 45.66
C ALA A 108 57.80 -43.31 45.08
N LYS A 109 58.42 -42.25 44.53
CA LYS A 109 57.67 -41.10 43.96
C LYS A 109 56.96 -41.45 42.66
N GLU A 110 57.49 -42.41 41.92
CA GLU A 110 56.93 -42.82 40.63
C GLU A 110 57.37 -44.25 40.30
N THR A 111 56.48 -45.01 39.66
CA THR A 111 56.80 -46.34 39.16
C THR A 111 56.54 -46.41 37.66
N THR A 112 57.16 -47.37 36.97
CA THR A 112 56.87 -47.61 35.54
C THR A 112 55.38 -47.90 35.32
N THR A 113 54.77 -48.67 36.22
CA THR A 113 53.32 -48.94 36.22
C THR A 113 52.48 -47.68 36.49
N GLY A 114 52.90 -46.84 37.44
CA GLY A 114 52.22 -45.58 37.76
C GLY A 114 52.26 -44.58 36.60
N SER A 115 53.41 -44.45 35.94
CA SER A 115 53.58 -43.63 34.74
C SER A 115 52.75 -44.15 33.57
N GLN A 116 52.75 -45.46 33.33
CA GLN A 116 51.92 -46.07 32.28
C GLN A 116 50.43 -45.84 32.53
N SER A 117 49.97 -46.04 33.78
CA SER A 117 48.58 -45.79 34.16
C SER A 117 48.16 -44.33 33.91
N LYS A 118 49.04 -43.36 34.22
CA LYS A 118 48.79 -41.94 33.93
C LYS A 118 48.72 -41.67 32.43
N ALA A 119 49.60 -42.28 31.63
CA ALA A 119 49.58 -42.15 30.18
C ALA A 119 48.30 -42.75 29.56
N ASP A 120 47.87 -43.92 30.04
CA ASP A 120 46.66 -44.60 29.58
C ASP A 120 45.40 -43.79 29.91
N VAL A 121 45.34 -43.22 31.13
CA VAL A 121 44.26 -42.32 31.53
C VAL A 121 44.23 -41.07 30.64
N ALA A 122 45.38 -40.46 30.36
CA ALA A 122 45.46 -39.29 29.49
C ALA A 122 45.01 -39.63 28.05
N LEU A 123 45.44 -40.78 27.52
CA LEU A 123 45.03 -41.25 26.20
C LEU A 123 43.52 -41.53 26.13
N SER A 124 42.98 -42.20 27.15
CA SER A 124 41.56 -42.50 27.26
C SER A 124 40.72 -41.23 27.34
N ALA A 125 41.13 -40.25 28.16
CA ALA A 125 40.46 -38.97 28.30
C ALA A 125 40.49 -38.16 26.99
N ALA A 126 41.63 -38.13 26.30
CA ALA A 126 41.76 -37.46 25.01
C ALA A 126 40.85 -38.10 23.96
N LYS A 127 40.83 -39.43 23.87
CA LYS A 127 39.97 -40.18 22.94
C LYS A 127 38.49 -39.93 23.21
N LYS A 128 38.08 -39.94 24.48
CA LYS A 128 36.69 -39.64 24.87
C LYS A 128 36.26 -38.24 24.40
N TYR A 129 37.09 -37.23 24.64
CA TYR A 129 36.81 -35.87 24.20
C TYR A 129 36.67 -35.75 22.66
N THR A 130 37.57 -36.39 21.91
CA THR A 130 37.50 -36.36 20.43
C THR A 130 36.29 -37.10 19.90
N ASP A 131 35.95 -38.25 20.49
CA ASP A 131 34.80 -39.06 20.07
C ASP A 131 33.48 -38.35 20.40
N GLU A 132 33.38 -37.69 21.56
CA GLU A 132 32.23 -36.85 21.93
C GLU A 132 32.06 -35.67 20.96
N HIS A 133 33.15 -34.96 20.63
CA HIS A 133 33.10 -33.86 19.67
C HIS A 133 32.71 -34.31 18.26
N ALA A 134 33.28 -35.41 17.77
CA ALA A 134 33.00 -35.94 16.43
C ALA A 134 31.54 -36.41 16.27
N ASN A 135 30.93 -36.90 17.35
CA ASN A 135 29.53 -37.35 17.36
C ASN A 135 28.52 -36.23 17.62
N ASN A 136 28.98 -35.03 17.96
CA ASN A 136 28.09 -33.91 18.23
C ASN A 136 27.56 -33.29 16.91
N LYS A 137 26.31 -33.64 16.59
CA LYS A 137 25.58 -33.16 15.40
C LYS A 137 25.02 -31.73 15.54
N GLU A 138 25.12 -31.11 16.72
CA GLU A 138 24.68 -29.72 16.91
C GLU A 138 25.73 -28.70 16.45
N ILE A 139 27.01 -29.09 16.42
CA ILE A 139 28.13 -28.18 16.08
C ILE A 139 28.60 -28.31 14.62
N HIS A 140 28.37 -29.48 14.00
CA HIS A 140 28.80 -29.76 12.63
C HIS A 140 27.62 -29.76 11.67
N VAL A 141 27.72 -28.97 10.59
CA VAL A 141 26.78 -29.01 9.48
C VAL A 141 27.10 -30.20 8.58
N ILE A 142 26.16 -31.13 8.40
CA ILE A 142 26.32 -32.29 7.53
C ILE A 142 25.98 -31.96 6.07
N GLN A 143 26.45 -32.79 5.13
CA GLN A 143 26.21 -32.56 3.70
C GLN A 143 24.72 -32.46 3.35
N SER A 144 23.86 -33.26 4.00
CA SER A 144 22.41 -33.18 3.78
C SER A 144 21.80 -31.84 4.23
N ASP A 145 22.36 -31.19 5.26
CA ASP A 145 21.89 -29.85 5.67
C ASP A 145 22.29 -28.80 4.64
N LYS A 146 23.53 -28.87 4.13
CA LYS A 146 23.98 -27.99 3.03
C LYS A 146 23.13 -28.19 1.78
N ASP A 147 22.84 -29.44 1.42
CA ASP A 147 21.99 -29.76 0.27
C ASP A 147 20.56 -29.24 0.48
N LYS A 148 20.00 -29.39 1.69
CA LYS A 148 18.69 -28.84 2.04
C LYS A 148 18.66 -27.31 1.95
N TRP A 149 19.70 -26.62 2.39
CA TRP A 149 19.82 -25.16 2.28
C TRP A 149 20.02 -24.70 0.85
N ASN A 150 20.86 -25.39 0.07
CA ASN A 150 21.09 -25.09 -1.34
C ASN A 150 19.84 -25.33 -2.20
N ASN A 151 19.02 -26.31 -1.82
CA ASN A 151 17.70 -26.55 -2.41
C ASN A 151 16.59 -25.64 -1.83
N GLY A 152 16.93 -24.76 -0.88
CA GLY A 152 16.02 -23.83 -0.21
C GLY A 152 15.56 -22.65 -1.07
N GLN A 153 15.22 -22.88 -2.34
CA GLN A 153 14.35 -22.10 -3.22
C GLN A 153 14.47 -22.69 -4.65
N LEU A 154 13.85 -23.84 -4.91
CA LEU A 154 13.91 -24.52 -6.22
C LEU A 154 13.33 -23.68 -7.37
N TYR A 155 12.36 -22.81 -7.08
CA TYR A 155 11.74 -21.91 -8.06
C TYR A 155 11.82 -20.46 -7.57
N ARG A 156 12.41 -19.60 -8.41
CA ARG A 156 12.75 -18.23 -8.03
C ARG A 156 11.55 -17.30 -8.20
N LEU A 157 11.05 -16.75 -7.10
CA LEU A 157 10.00 -15.71 -7.13
C LEU A 157 10.60 -14.29 -7.32
N THR A 158 11.90 -14.13 -7.07
CA THR A 158 12.63 -12.85 -7.04
C THR A 158 14.06 -13.00 -7.58
N GLN A 159 14.75 -11.88 -7.73
CA GLN A 159 16.21 -11.84 -7.95
C GLN A 159 17.00 -12.26 -6.70
N ASN A 160 18.30 -12.58 -6.86
CA ASN A 160 19.18 -13.05 -5.77
C ASN A 160 19.35 -12.05 -4.62
N ASN A 161 19.09 -10.78 -4.90
CA ASN A 161 19.16 -9.68 -3.95
C ASN A 161 17.80 -9.41 -3.26
N GLY A 162 16.81 -10.29 -3.43
CA GLY A 162 15.46 -10.15 -2.89
C GLY A 162 14.57 -9.15 -3.65
N LYS A 163 15.06 -8.49 -4.70
CA LYS A 163 14.25 -7.55 -5.50
C LYS A 163 13.30 -8.29 -6.44
N PRO A 164 12.15 -7.69 -6.81
CA PRO A 164 11.30 -8.21 -7.87
C PRO A 164 12.09 -8.38 -9.17
N ILE A 165 11.64 -9.31 -10.01
CA ILE A 165 12.14 -9.48 -11.37
C ILE A 165 11.84 -8.20 -12.15
N TYR A 166 12.89 -7.45 -12.47
CA TYR A 166 12.79 -6.14 -13.09
C TYR A 166 12.59 -6.24 -14.60
N LYS A 167 11.59 -5.53 -15.11
CA LYS A 167 11.37 -5.25 -16.53
C LYS A 167 11.52 -3.76 -16.78
N GLY A 168 12.57 -3.36 -17.50
CA GLY A 168 13.08 -1.99 -17.51
C GLY A 168 12.43 -1.04 -18.52
N THR A 169 12.84 0.23 -18.51
CA THR A 169 12.37 1.25 -19.47
C THR A 169 12.89 1.04 -20.90
N SER A 170 14.01 0.33 -21.04
CA SER A 170 14.71 0.13 -22.32
C SER A 170 14.16 -1.04 -23.13
N GLU A 171 13.19 -1.79 -22.60
CA GLU A 171 12.53 -2.92 -23.27
C GLU A 171 11.03 -2.69 -23.38
N THR A 172 10.41 -3.31 -24.38
CA THR A 172 8.95 -3.43 -24.47
C THR A 172 8.53 -4.70 -23.76
N THR A 173 7.78 -4.59 -22.67
CA THR A 173 7.29 -5.75 -21.93
C THR A 173 5.92 -6.18 -22.43
N ASP A 174 5.78 -7.41 -22.93
CA ASP A 174 4.48 -8.02 -23.17
C ASP A 174 3.99 -8.75 -21.92
N TYR A 175 2.86 -8.30 -21.36
CA TYR A 175 2.27 -8.93 -20.19
C TYR A 175 1.79 -10.37 -20.47
N ASN A 176 1.49 -10.73 -21.72
CA ASN A 176 1.08 -12.09 -22.09
C ASN A 176 2.22 -13.10 -22.04
N GLU A 177 3.47 -12.64 -22.15
CA GLU A 177 4.67 -13.49 -22.11
C GLU A 177 5.16 -13.75 -20.68
N ILE A 178 4.67 -13.00 -19.68
CA ILE A 178 5.06 -13.19 -18.28
C ILE A 178 4.19 -14.27 -17.65
N THR A 179 4.55 -15.53 -17.90
CA THR A 179 3.79 -16.71 -17.47
C THR A 179 4.37 -17.42 -16.26
N ASP A 180 5.63 -17.16 -15.92
CA ASP A 180 6.32 -17.75 -14.79
C ASP A 180 5.81 -17.20 -13.46
N THR A 181 5.71 -18.06 -12.44
CA THR A 181 5.28 -17.63 -11.09
C THR A 181 6.33 -16.69 -10.50
N GLY A 182 5.93 -15.52 -10.01
CA GLY A 182 6.91 -14.61 -9.43
C GLY A 182 6.40 -13.21 -9.13
N PHE A 183 7.30 -12.42 -8.54
CA PHE A 183 7.11 -11.01 -8.26
C PHE A 183 7.89 -10.19 -9.26
N TYR A 184 7.20 -9.33 -10.00
CA TYR A 184 7.77 -8.53 -11.08
C TYR A 184 7.61 -7.05 -10.78
N LEU A 185 8.59 -6.26 -11.21
CA LEU A 185 8.47 -4.81 -11.32
C LEU A 185 8.55 -4.45 -12.80
N ILE A 186 7.43 -4.02 -13.37
CA ILE A 186 7.34 -3.58 -14.76
C ILE A 186 7.42 -2.06 -14.75
N PHE A 187 8.53 -1.53 -15.24
CA PHE A 187 8.84 -0.10 -15.22
C PHE A 187 8.75 0.51 -16.62
N ASN A 188 7.74 0.08 -17.36
CA ASN A 188 7.32 0.60 -18.65
C ASN A 188 5.81 0.36 -18.80
N LYS A 189 5.18 0.97 -19.82
CA LYS A 189 3.74 0.79 -20.09
C LYS A 189 3.42 -0.65 -20.53
N GLY A 190 4.36 -1.30 -21.20
CA GLY A 190 4.20 -2.60 -21.84
C GLY A 190 3.09 -2.64 -22.90
N VAL A 191 2.86 -3.84 -23.41
CA VAL A 191 1.74 -4.19 -24.30
C VAL A 191 0.89 -5.28 -23.64
N ASN A 192 -0.40 -5.33 -23.97
CA ASN A 192 -1.38 -6.24 -23.34
C ASN A 192 -1.49 -6.08 -21.81
N GLY A 193 -1.01 -4.98 -21.26
CA GLY A 193 -1.11 -4.61 -19.85
C GLY A 193 -2.45 -3.95 -19.50
N PRO A 194 -2.66 -3.62 -18.22
CA PRO A 194 -3.89 -2.97 -17.78
C PRO A 194 -4.06 -1.56 -18.37
N PRO A 195 -5.32 -1.06 -18.49
CA PRO A 195 -5.61 0.15 -19.27
C PRO A 195 -4.91 1.45 -18.83
N SER A 196 -4.47 1.58 -17.57
CA SER A 196 -3.91 2.83 -17.06
C SER A 196 -2.72 2.65 -16.12
N THR A 197 -1.71 1.89 -16.52
CA THR A 197 -0.47 1.71 -15.74
C THR A 197 0.78 1.99 -16.57
N ASN A 198 1.58 2.98 -16.15
CA ASN A 198 2.90 3.27 -16.77
C ASN A 198 4.06 2.53 -16.08
N ALA A 199 3.87 2.16 -14.82
CA ALA A 199 4.78 1.31 -14.05
C ALA A 199 3.96 0.60 -12.96
N SER A 200 4.27 -0.66 -12.71
CA SER A 200 3.47 -1.49 -11.81
C SER A 200 4.27 -2.62 -11.17
N PHE A 201 3.88 -2.98 -9.96
CA PHE A 201 4.24 -4.27 -9.37
C PHE A 201 3.26 -5.33 -9.87
N MET A 202 3.76 -6.50 -10.24
CA MET A 202 2.92 -7.59 -10.71
C MET A 202 3.25 -8.88 -9.96
N ILE A 203 2.19 -9.62 -9.62
CA ILE A 203 2.27 -10.96 -9.06
C ILE A 203 1.71 -11.91 -10.11
N VAL A 204 2.47 -12.95 -10.44
CA VAL A 204 2.03 -14.05 -11.29
C VAL A 204 1.97 -15.32 -10.46
N ILE A 205 0.82 -15.99 -10.51
CA ILE A 205 0.62 -17.30 -9.91
C ILE A 205 0.21 -18.24 -11.03
N SER A 206 1.15 -19.09 -11.45
CA SER A 206 0.94 -20.09 -12.49
C SER A 206 0.60 -21.44 -11.89
N TYR A 207 -0.43 -22.08 -12.46
CA TYR A 207 -0.86 -23.44 -12.14
C TYR A 207 -1.19 -24.17 -13.44
N THR A 208 -0.27 -25.02 -13.91
CA THR A 208 -0.40 -25.76 -15.18
C THR A 208 -0.62 -24.83 -16.38
N SER A 209 -1.76 -24.90 -17.06
CA SER A 209 -2.13 -24.03 -18.18
C SER A 209 -2.88 -22.75 -17.76
N THR A 210 -3.30 -22.64 -16.50
CA THR A 210 -4.00 -21.47 -15.96
C THR A 210 -3.03 -20.61 -15.17
N LEU A 211 -3.14 -19.29 -15.26
CA LEU A 211 -2.36 -18.40 -14.42
C LEU A 211 -3.12 -17.12 -14.07
N LEU A 212 -2.93 -16.63 -12.85
CA LEU A 212 -3.43 -15.35 -12.37
C LEU A 212 -2.33 -14.31 -12.50
N GLN A 213 -2.66 -13.17 -13.10
CA GLN A 213 -1.86 -11.96 -13.00
C GLN A 213 -2.60 -10.92 -12.18
N THR A 214 -1.94 -10.40 -11.15
CA THR A 214 -2.42 -9.25 -10.38
C THR A 214 -1.41 -8.12 -10.50
N VAL A 215 -1.87 -6.94 -10.86
CA VAL A 215 -1.06 -5.75 -11.10
C VAL A 215 -1.48 -4.65 -10.15
N TYR A 216 -0.50 -4.06 -9.47
CA TYR A 216 -0.65 -2.90 -8.61
C TYR A 216 0.10 -1.74 -9.25
N GLU A 217 -0.60 -0.63 -9.52
CA GLU A 217 0.05 0.58 -10.01
C GLU A 217 1.13 1.02 -9.02
N LYS A 218 2.32 1.43 -9.51
CA LYS A 218 3.44 1.86 -8.64
C LYS A 218 3.05 2.95 -7.64
N ALA A 219 2.13 3.83 -8.04
CA ALA A 219 1.61 4.92 -7.18
C ALA A 219 0.59 4.45 -6.13
N GLY A 220 0.20 3.17 -6.13
CA GLY A 220 -0.76 2.59 -5.18
C GLY A 220 -2.23 2.94 -5.43
N ARG A 221 -2.54 3.67 -6.51
CA ARG A 221 -3.90 4.20 -6.75
C ARG A 221 -4.88 3.20 -7.32
N LYS A 222 -4.41 2.21 -8.08
CA LYS A 222 -5.27 1.23 -8.76
C LYS A 222 -4.63 -0.14 -8.76
N SER A 223 -5.46 -1.17 -8.68
CA SER A 223 -5.05 -2.55 -8.91
C SER A 223 -5.99 -3.24 -9.88
N TYR A 224 -5.42 -4.20 -10.61
CA TYR A 224 -6.09 -4.96 -11.67
C TYR A 224 -5.74 -6.43 -11.54
N TYR A 225 -6.62 -7.30 -12.01
CA TYR A 225 -6.32 -8.71 -12.15
C TYR A 225 -6.88 -9.25 -13.47
N ARG A 226 -6.29 -10.34 -13.95
CA ARG A 226 -6.79 -11.15 -15.06
C ARG A 226 -6.31 -12.59 -14.94
N ILE A 227 -6.96 -13.48 -15.67
CA ILE A 227 -6.67 -14.90 -15.68
C ILE A 227 -6.36 -15.36 -17.10
N LYS A 228 -5.31 -16.15 -17.28
CA LYS A 228 -5.14 -17.00 -18.47
C LYS A 228 -5.92 -18.28 -18.21
N LYS A 229 -6.90 -18.58 -19.06
CA LYS A 229 -7.74 -19.78 -18.95
C LYS A 229 -6.98 -21.02 -19.44
N THR A 230 -7.54 -22.20 -19.18
CA THR A 230 -6.98 -23.49 -19.60
C THR A 230 -6.84 -23.63 -21.12
N ASP A 231 -7.65 -22.93 -21.91
CA ASP A 231 -7.59 -22.85 -23.37
C ASP A 231 -6.51 -21.88 -23.91
N SER A 232 -5.64 -21.36 -23.02
CA SER A 232 -4.61 -20.37 -23.30
C SER A 232 -5.10 -18.97 -23.70
N THR A 233 -6.40 -18.68 -23.61
CA THR A 233 -6.94 -17.33 -23.82
C THR A 233 -6.86 -16.49 -22.53
N TRP A 234 -6.76 -15.17 -22.69
CA TRP A 234 -6.73 -14.22 -21.58
C TRP A 234 -8.12 -13.64 -21.32
N THR A 235 -8.49 -13.46 -20.04
CA THR A 235 -9.59 -12.57 -19.69
C THR A 235 -9.14 -11.12 -19.83
N GLU A 236 -10.12 -10.23 -20.00
CA GLU A 236 -9.90 -8.79 -19.89
C GLU A 236 -9.35 -8.42 -18.51
N TRP A 237 -8.57 -7.33 -18.46
CA TRP A 237 -8.10 -6.76 -17.20
C TRP A 237 -9.27 -6.17 -16.42
N THR A 238 -9.52 -6.73 -15.23
CA THR A 238 -10.58 -6.27 -14.33
C THR A 238 -9.99 -5.43 -13.21
N ARG A 239 -10.52 -4.22 -12.98
CA ARG A 239 -10.09 -3.33 -11.90
C ARG A 239 -10.68 -3.80 -10.57
N VAL A 240 -9.86 -3.82 -9.53
CA VAL A 240 -10.34 -4.01 -8.14
C VAL A 240 -10.82 -2.66 -7.61
N LEU A 241 -12.06 -2.63 -7.11
CA LEU A 241 -12.65 -1.42 -6.53
C LEU A 241 -12.11 -1.18 -5.12
N THR A 242 -11.98 0.09 -4.76
CA THR A 242 -11.48 0.56 -3.47
C THR A 242 -12.55 1.38 -2.72
N GLU A 243 -12.25 1.78 -1.49
CA GLU A 243 -13.13 2.70 -0.73
C GLU A 243 -13.40 4.02 -1.45
N GLU A 244 -12.44 4.51 -2.26
CA GLU A 244 -12.60 5.71 -3.08
C GLU A 244 -13.64 5.54 -4.20
N ASP A 245 -13.97 4.29 -4.57
CA ASP A 245 -14.98 3.98 -5.59
C ASP A 245 -16.39 3.77 -4.99
N LYS A 246 -16.57 3.88 -3.66
CA LYS A 246 -17.90 3.84 -3.04
C LYS A 246 -18.67 5.11 -3.37
N VAL A 247 -19.96 4.94 -3.71
CA VAL A 247 -20.90 6.06 -3.80
C VAL A 247 -20.91 6.79 -2.46
N THR A 248 -20.48 8.04 -2.49
CA THR A 248 -20.34 8.87 -1.29
C THR A 248 -21.72 9.19 -0.71
N GLU A 249 -21.78 9.48 0.60
CA GLU A 249 -23.03 9.93 1.22
C GLU A 249 -23.53 11.22 0.55
N ALA A 250 -22.63 12.11 0.14
CA ALA A 250 -22.95 13.30 -0.64
C ALA A 250 -23.59 12.99 -2.01
N GLU A 251 -23.19 11.92 -2.69
CA GLU A 251 -23.81 11.49 -3.94
C GLU A 251 -25.18 10.84 -3.73
N LYS A 252 -25.33 10.04 -2.67
CA LYS A 252 -26.65 9.53 -2.26
C LYS A 252 -27.60 10.67 -1.88
N ASP A 253 -27.12 11.66 -1.14
CA ASP A 253 -27.87 12.84 -0.78
C ASP A 253 -28.30 13.61 -2.02
N LYS A 254 -27.42 13.77 -3.02
CA LYS A 254 -27.80 14.39 -4.31
C LYS A 254 -28.92 13.62 -5.02
N TRP A 255 -28.88 12.29 -5.02
CA TRP A 255 -29.93 11.48 -5.65
C TRP A 255 -31.24 11.50 -4.86
N ASN A 256 -31.16 11.39 -3.53
CA ASN A 256 -32.32 11.50 -2.64
C ASN A 256 -32.96 12.89 -2.71
N ASN A 257 -32.16 13.92 -2.99
CA ASN A 257 -32.61 15.29 -3.22
C ASN A 257 -32.90 15.60 -4.71
N GLY A 258 -33.03 14.58 -5.58
CA GLY A 258 -33.32 14.75 -7.02
C GLY A 258 -34.61 15.53 -7.32
N GLN A 259 -35.49 15.66 -6.31
CA GLN A 259 -36.58 16.64 -6.27
C GLN A 259 -36.36 17.60 -5.10
N LEU A 260 -35.52 18.62 -5.31
CA LEU A 260 -35.16 19.63 -4.28
C LEU A 260 -36.38 20.34 -3.66
N TYR A 261 -37.50 20.35 -4.38
CA TYR A 261 -38.75 20.95 -3.94
C TYR A 261 -39.93 20.02 -4.23
N LYS A 262 -40.60 19.52 -3.18
CA LYS A 262 -41.69 18.54 -3.29
C LYS A 262 -42.97 19.20 -3.82
N LEU A 263 -43.46 18.73 -4.98
CA LEU A 263 -44.76 19.13 -5.51
C LEU A 263 -45.90 18.26 -4.95
N THR A 264 -45.60 17.01 -4.60
CA THR A 264 -46.54 16.00 -4.10
C THR A 264 -46.05 15.43 -2.76
N THR A 265 -46.89 14.61 -2.11
CA THR A 265 -46.46 13.76 -0.99
C THR A 265 -45.49 12.66 -1.45
N ASP A 266 -44.88 11.95 -0.50
CA ASP A 266 -43.95 10.84 -0.76
C ASP A 266 -44.63 9.63 -1.42
N SER A 267 -45.96 9.53 -1.33
CA SER A 267 -46.79 8.53 -2.03
C SER A 267 -47.17 8.96 -3.46
N GLY A 268 -46.70 10.11 -3.94
CA GLY A 268 -47.05 10.65 -5.25
C GLY A 268 -48.45 11.28 -5.34
N THR A 269 -49.12 11.52 -4.21
CA THR A 269 -50.46 12.13 -4.18
C THR A 269 -50.40 13.64 -3.97
N SER A 270 -51.45 14.37 -4.36
CA SER A 270 -51.59 15.78 -4.00
C SER A 270 -51.71 15.94 -2.47
N GLN A 271 -51.39 17.11 -1.95
CA GLN A 271 -51.31 17.40 -0.53
C GLN A 271 -52.66 17.94 0.00
N LEU A 272 -53.23 17.32 1.05
CA LEU A 272 -54.48 17.80 1.65
C LEU A 272 -54.23 19.09 2.42
N LEU A 273 -55.01 20.13 2.14
CA LEU A 273 -54.90 21.40 2.86
C LEU A 273 -55.62 21.35 4.22
N PRO A 274 -55.02 21.88 5.30
CA PRO A 274 -55.70 22.11 6.57
C PRO A 274 -56.87 23.08 6.45
N ASN A 275 -57.83 22.97 7.37
CA ASN A 275 -58.96 23.90 7.44
C ASN A 275 -58.47 25.33 7.76
N GLY A 276 -59.05 26.32 7.08
CA GLY A 276 -58.69 27.74 7.18
C GLY A 276 -57.51 28.15 6.29
N THR A 277 -56.91 27.24 5.52
CA THR A 277 -55.76 27.58 4.67
C THR A 277 -56.15 28.63 3.62
N ASP A 278 -55.34 29.68 3.51
CA ASP A 278 -55.40 30.64 2.41
C ASP A 278 -54.61 30.11 1.22
N ILE A 279 -55.32 29.76 0.15
CA ILE A 279 -54.70 29.14 -1.02
C ILE A 279 -53.73 30.08 -1.76
N LEU A 280 -53.83 31.41 -1.58
CA LEU A 280 -52.93 32.37 -2.21
C LEU A 280 -51.54 32.42 -1.54
N THR A 281 -51.45 31.92 -0.30
CA THR A 281 -50.18 31.86 0.45
C THR A 281 -49.37 30.61 0.14
N LEU A 282 -49.98 29.61 -0.47
CA LEU A 282 -49.35 28.32 -0.76
C LEU A 282 -48.07 28.48 -1.57
N PRO A 283 -47.01 27.75 -1.24
CA PRO A 283 -45.82 27.71 -2.08
C PRO A 283 -46.10 26.77 -3.28
N SER A 284 -45.13 26.63 -4.20
CA SER A 284 -45.27 25.70 -5.33
C SER A 284 -45.75 24.32 -4.85
N GLY A 285 -46.62 23.67 -5.61
CA GLY A 285 -47.12 22.34 -5.22
C GLY A 285 -48.50 22.01 -5.74
N TYR A 286 -48.86 20.75 -5.57
CA TYR A 286 -50.14 20.17 -5.94
C TYR A 286 -50.91 19.82 -4.67
N TYR A 287 -52.04 20.47 -4.50
CA TYR A 287 -52.85 20.42 -3.29
C TYR A 287 -54.28 20.03 -3.62
N TYR A 288 -55.04 19.65 -2.60
CA TYR A 288 -56.47 19.46 -2.71
C TYR A 288 -57.18 19.83 -1.40
N ALA A 289 -58.43 20.28 -1.50
CA ALA A 289 -59.24 20.68 -0.37
C ALA A 289 -60.74 20.63 -0.68
N VAL A 290 -61.56 20.60 0.36
CA VAL A 290 -62.99 20.93 0.25
C VAL A 290 -63.14 22.45 0.23
N GLY A 291 -63.97 22.98 -0.66
CA GLY A 291 -64.10 24.43 -0.88
C GLY A 291 -64.44 25.23 0.37
N THR A 292 -65.30 24.70 1.25
CA THR A 292 -65.66 25.31 2.55
C THR A 292 -64.54 25.32 3.57
N ASN A 293 -63.51 24.49 3.39
CA ASN A 293 -62.43 24.34 4.36
C ASN A 293 -61.27 25.31 4.09
N VAL A 294 -61.28 26.04 2.99
CA VAL A 294 -60.19 26.95 2.58
C VAL A 294 -60.75 28.30 2.13
N VAL A 295 -59.91 29.33 2.14
CA VAL A 295 -60.30 30.70 1.77
C VAL A 295 -59.66 31.13 0.45
N ASN A 296 -60.14 32.23 -0.13
CA ASN A 296 -59.70 32.79 -1.42
C ASN A 296 -59.92 31.88 -2.64
N MET A 297 -60.94 31.02 -2.59
CA MET A 297 -61.35 30.15 -3.69
C MET A 297 -61.97 30.92 -4.89
N PRO A 298 -61.86 30.39 -6.13
CA PRO A 298 -62.38 31.03 -7.35
C PRO A 298 -63.89 31.04 -7.51
N SER A 299 -64.62 30.34 -6.65
CA SER A 299 -66.08 30.26 -6.71
C SER A 299 -66.63 30.26 -5.30
N LYS A 300 -67.94 30.51 -5.16
CA LYS A 300 -68.61 30.44 -3.86
C LYS A 300 -68.29 29.10 -3.20
N THR A 301 -67.70 29.16 -2.02
CA THR A 301 -67.24 27.99 -1.27
C THR A 301 -68.43 27.07 -1.00
N ASP A 302 -68.39 25.87 -1.56
CA ASP A 302 -69.35 24.79 -1.33
C ASP A 302 -68.59 23.54 -0.87
N SER A 303 -69.33 22.47 -0.56
CA SER A 303 -68.75 21.20 -0.10
C SER A 303 -68.07 20.40 -1.22
N SER A 304 -67.82 20.99 -2.39
CA SER A 304 -67.13 20.31 -3.49
C SER A 304 -65.64 20.18 -3.21
N TRP A 305 -65.02 19.18 -3.81
CA TRP A 305 -63.57 18.98 -3.79
C TRP A 305 -62.89 19.76 -4.91
N PHE A 306 -61.76 20.36 -4.59
CA PHE A 306 -60.95 21.14 -5.50
C PHE A 306 -59.51 20.62 -5.53
N ASN A 307 -58.96 20.48 -6.72
CA ASN A 307 -57.54 20.32 -6.96
C ASN A 307 -56.93 21.71 -7.19
N ILE A 308 -55.82 22.01 -6.53
CA ILE A 308 -55.20 23.32 -6.50
C ILE A 308 -53.73 23.16 -6.87
N TYR A 309 -53.34 23.69 -8.03
CA TYR A 309 -51.98 23.66 -8.53
C TYR A 309 -51.38 25.06 -8.42
N VAL A 310 -50.24 25.16 -7.74
CA VAL A 310 -49.55 26.42 -7.49
C VAL A 310 -48.14 26.35 -8.04
N MET A 311 -47.74 27.41 -8.74
CA MET A 311 -46.37 27.61 -9.18
C MET A 311 -45.89 28.99 -8.76
N ASP A 312 -44.88 29.01 -7.90
CA ASP A 312 -44.09 30.20 -7.58
C ASP A 312 -43.12 30.46 -8.73
N ASN A 313 -43.30 31.60 -9.40
CA ASN A 313 -42.50 32.00 -10.56
C ASN A 313 -41.39 32.99 -10.17
N SER A 314 -41.07 33.10 -8.87
CA SER A 314 -40.15 34.11 -8.31
C SER A 314 -40.64 35.55 -8.50
N ASN A 315 -39.89 36.53 -7.96
CA ASN A 315 -40.23 37.96 -7.99
C ASN A 315 -41.68 38.25 -7.55
N ASN A 316 -42.11 37.63 -6.45
CA ASN A 316 -43.47 37.67 -5.90
C ASN A 316 -44.57 37.14 -6.84
N ARG A 317 -44.24 36.59 -8.01
CA ARG A 317 -45.23 36.10 -8.96
C ARG A 317 -45.65 34.68 -8.63
N LYS A 318 -46.95 34.42 -8.69
CA LYS A 318 -47.51 33.06 -8.57
C LYS A 318 -48.56 32.82 -9.64
N THR A 319 -48.66 31.58 -10.07
CA THR A 319 -49.74 31.09 -10.92
C THR A 319 -50.52 30.04 -10.16
N PHE A 320 -51.85 30.16 -10.19
CA PHE A 320 -52.77 29.22 -9.59
C PHE A 320 -53.65 28.63 -10.67
N HIS A 321 -53.84 27.32 -10.66
CA HIS A 321 -54.82 26.62 -11.45
C HIS A 321 -55.67 25.77 -10.51
N VAL A 322 -56.96 26.06 -10.45
CA VAL A 322 -57.89 25.39 -9.55
C VAL A 322 -58.94 24.66 -10.38
N ILE A 323 -59.19 23.40 -10.04
CA ILE A 323 -60.16 22.54 -10.72
C ILE A 323 -61.16 22.03 -9.69
N ARG A 324 -62.45 22.25 -9.93
CA ARG A 324 -63.50 21.61 -9.13
C ARG A 324 -63.83 20.23 -9.71
N SER A 325 -63.66 19.18 -8.92
CA SER A 325 -63.75 17.80 -9.41
C SER A 325 -65.16 17.36 -9.80
N ALA A 326 -66.20 17.98 -9.22
CA ALA A 326 -67.58 17.59 -9.45
C ALA A 326 -68.10 17.96 -10.86
N ASP A 327 -67.61 19.03 -11.45
CA ASP A 327 -68.13 19.55 -12.72
C ASP A 327 -67.05 20.01 -13.71
N ASN A 328 -65.78 19.67 -13.45
CA ASN A 328 -64.62 20.02 -14.28
C ASN A 328 -64.53 21.51 -14.60
N LYS A 329 -65.02 22.39 -13.72
CA LYS A 329 -64.79 23.82 -13.87
C LYS A 329 -63.37 24.17 -13.48
N HIS A 330 -62.72 24.93 -14.35
CA HIS A 330 -61.34 25.34 -14.19
C HIS A 330 -61.28 26.85 -14.01
N TRP A 331 -60.41 27.28 -13.11
CA TRP A 331 -60.08 28.68 -12.92
C TRP A 331 -58.58 28.86 -12.86
N TRP A 332 -58.12 30.01 -13.33
CA TRP A 332 -56.74 30.42 -13.18
C TRP A 332 -56.69 31.79 -12.51
N GLY A 333 -55.59 32.02 -11.80
CA GLY A 333 -55.32 33.29 -11.13
C GLY A 333 -53.82 33.53 -11.08
N THR A 334 -53.42 34.79 -10.97
CA THR A 334 -52.00 35.14 -10.87
C THR A 334 -51.75 36.21 -9.82
N VAL A 335 -50.59 36.12 -9.17
CA VAL A 335 -50.00 37.23 -8.40
C VAL A 335 -48.93 37.88 -9.27
N HIS A 336 -48.93 39.21 -9.34
CA HIS A 336 -47.95 39.97 -10.13
C HIS A 336 -46.72 40.38 -9.29
N THR A 337 -45.75 41.06 -9.91
CA THR A 337 -44.49 41.43 -9.25
C THR A 337 -44.64 42.36 -8.05
N ASP A 338 -45.74 43.12 -7.99
CA ASP A 338 -46.15 43.97 -6.87
C ASP A 338 -46.81 43.19 -5.71
N GLY A 339 -46.91 41.86 -5.82
CA GLY A 339 -47.55 41.00 -4.82
C GLY A 339 -49.08 41.02 -4.86
N SER A 340 -49.69 41.74 -5.80
CA SER A 340 -51.16 41.80 -5.91
C SER A 340 -51.74 40.62 -6.69
N PHE A 341 -52.83 40.05 -6.16
CA PHE A 341 -53.60 39.02 -6.84
C PHE A 341 -54.52 39.66 -7.90
N ARG A 342 -54.49 39.11 -9.13
CA ARG A 342 -55.20 39.66 -10.30
C ARG A 342 -56.63 39.17 -10.46
N GLY A 343 -57.14 38.42 -9.48
CA GLY A 343 -58.47 37.84 -9.52
C GLY A 343 -58.49 36.46 -10.20
N TRP A 344 -59.67 35.86 -10.17
CA TRP A 344 -59.93 34.54 -10.73
C TRP A 344 -60.64 34.66 -12.07
N GLU A 345 -60.12 33.97 -13.06
CA GLU A 345 -60.73 33.86 -14.38
C GLU A 345 -61.16 32.42 -14.65
N ARG A 346 -62.40 32.24 -15.12
CA ARG A 346 -62.95 30.91 -15.42
C ARG A 346 -62.62 30.51 -16.85
N MET A 347 -62.11 29.30 -17.04
CA MET A 347 -61.97 28.72 -18.38
C MET A 347 -63.34 28.25 -18.89
N LEU A 348 -63.70 28.64 -20.12
CA LEU A 348 -64.91 28.20 -20.79
C LEU A 348 -64.57 27.21 -21.91
N THR A 349 -65.44 26.21 -22.08
CA THR A 349 -65.37 25.19 -23.15
C THR A 349 -66.59 25.30 -24.06
N ASP A 350 -66.56 24.58 -25.18
CA ASP A 350 -67.68 24.44 -26.12
C ASP A 350 -68.97 23.95 -25.44
N THR A 351 -68.87 23.07 -24.45
CA THR A 351 -70.02 22.63 -23.64
C THR A 351 -70.72 23.78 -22.90
N ASN A 352 -70.05 24.91 -22.65
CA ASN A 352 -70.66 26.10 -22.06
C ASN A 352 -71.48 26.93 -23.07
N ALA A 353 -71.37 26.64 -24.36
CA ALA A 353 -72.27 27.18 -25.38
C ALA A 353 -73.61 26.42 -25.44
N ASN A 354 -73.68 25.22 -24.86
CA ASN A 354 -74.94 24.49 -24.73
C ASN A 354 -75.81 25.18 -23.67
N VAL A 355 -76.98 25.65 -24.10
CA VAL A 355 -77.91 26.36 -23.24
C VAL A 355 -79.16 25.53 -22.97
N ALA A 356 -79.66 25.58 -21.75
CA ALA A 356 -80.97 25.05 -21.41
C ALA A 356 -82.05 26.03 -21.85
N TRP A 357 -82.98 25.56 -22.68
CA TRP A 357 -84.13 26.35 -23.12
C TRP A 357 -85.29 26.22 -22.14
N SER A 358 -85.92 27.34 -21.80
CA SER A 358 -87.09 27.41 -20.94
C SER A 358 -88.25 28.10 -21.66
N THR A 359 -89.48 27.66 -21.40
CA THR A 359 -90.69 28.25 -21.99
C THR A 359 -91.33 29.19 -20.95
N PRO A 360 -91.59 30.48 -21.28
CA PRO A 360 -92.27 31.39 -20.38
C PRO A 360 -93.78 31.15 -20.38
N SER A 361 -94.45 31.52 -19.29
CA SER A 361 -95.92 31.54 -19.23
C SER A 361 -96.46 32.79 -19.92
N LEU A 362 -97.37 32.59 -20.88
CA LEU A 362 -98.03 33.67 -21.60
C LEU A 362 -99.18 34.26 -20.78
N SER A 363 -99.47 35.54 -20.97
CA SER A 363 -100.48 36.32 -20.24
C SER A 363 -101.31 37.16 -21.21
N ASN A 364 -102.40 37.78 -20.74
CA ASN A 364 -103.20 38.77 -21.49
C ASN A 364 -103.67 38.30 -22.88
N GLY A 365 -104.12 37.04 -22.94
CA GLY A 365 -104.71 36.42 -24.15
C GLY A 365 -103.69 35.92 -25.17
N TRP A 366 -102.38 36.17 -24.97
CA TRP A 366 -101.34 35.65 -25.84
C TRP A 366 -101.26 34.12 -25.77
N LYS A 367 -101.10 33.49 -26.93
CA LYS A 367 -100.99 32.04 -27.10
C LYS A 367 -99.76 31.70 -27.92
N GLN A 368 -99.26 30.48 -27.73
CA GLN A 368 -98.16 29.93 -28.50
C GLN A 368 -98.57 29.83 -29.97
N TYR A 369 -97.84 30.48 -30.88
CA TYR A 369 -98.09 30.33 -32.30
C TYR A 369 -97.67 28.93 -32.79
N VAL A 370 -98.51 28.32 -33.63
CA VAL A 370 -98.22 27.03 -34.27
C VAL A 370 -98.18 27.28 -35.77
N SER A 371 -97.02 27.03 -36.38
CA SER A 371 -96.86 27.26 -37.81
C SER A 371 -97.57 26.17 -38.64
N PRO A 372 -98.19 26.53 -39.77
CA PRO A 372 -98.78 25.56 -40.70
C PRO A 372 -97.77 24.56 -41.29
N ASP A 373 -96.48 24.88 -41.30
CA ASP A 373 -95.40 24.03 -41.85
C ASP A 373 -94.97 22.88 -40.91
N GLY A 374 -95.59 22.76 -39.73
CA GLY A 374 -95.28 21.72 -38.75
C GLY A 374 -94.04 21.99 -37.90
N TYR A 375 -93.32 23.10 -38.11
CA TYR A 375 -92.20 23.49 -37.25
C TYR A 375 -92.71 24.26 -36.03
N PRO A 376 -92.35 23.83 -34.80
CA PRO A 376 -92.78 24.51 -33.60
C PRO A 376 -91.98 25.80 -33.41
N HIS A 377 -92.62 26.96 -33.64
CA HIS A 377 -92.10 28.28 -33.26
C HIS A 377 -92.27 28.53 -31.76
N THR A 378 -91.92 27.54 -30.93
CA THR A 378 -92.12 27.59 -29.48
C THR A 378 -91.39 28.78 -28.90
N LEU A 379 -92.13 29.66 -28.22
CA LEU A 379 -91.55 30.76 -27.48
C LEU A 379 -90.69 30.17 -26.37
N ARG A 380 -89.40 30.47 -26.40
CA ARG A 380 -88.45 30.00 -25.41
C ARG A 380 -87.33 31.01 -25.25
N TYR A 381 -86.75 30.99 -24.05
CA TYR A 381 -85.59 31.78 -23.72
C TYR A 381 -84.50 30.88 -23.15
N SER A 382 -83.25 31.30 -23.34
CA SER A 382 -82.09 30.65 -22.77
C SER A 382 -81.06 31.70 -22.36
N LYS A 383 -80.05 31.28 -21.58
CA LYS A 383 -78.94 32.14 -21.21
C LYS A 383 -77.64 31.34 -21.30
N ASP A 384 -76.66 31.90 -21.98
CA ASP A 384 -75.33 31.29 -22.09
C ASP A 384 -74.43 31.62 -20.90
N ALA A 385 -73.25 31.00 -20.88
CA ALA A 385 -72.25 31.21 -19.84
C ALA A 385 -71.67 32.64 -19.79
N LEU A 386 -71.87 33.45 -20.82
CA LEU A 386 -71.46 34.86 -20.90
C LEU A 386 -72.57 35.82 -20.46
N GLY A 387 -73.73 35.28 -20.07
CA GLY A 387 -74.89 36.05 -19.64
C GLY A 387 -75.69 36.64 -20.79
N VAL A 388 -75.49 36.15 -22.03
CA VAL A 388 -76.33 36.53 -23.17
C VAL A 388 -77.62 35.72 -23.10
N VAL A 389 -78.73 36.44 -23.01
CA VAL A 389 -80.07 35.88 -23.10
C VAL A 389 -80.50 35.89 -24.55
N GLU A 390 -81.01 34.75 -25.01
CA GLU A 390 -81.63 34.60 -26.33
C GLU A 390 -83.11 34.29 -26.16
N ILE A 391 -83.96 34.99 -26.90
CA ILE A 391 -85.40 34.70 -26.98
C ILE A 391 -85.78 34.44 -28.43
N ILE A 392 -86.41 33.29 -28.66
CA ILE A 392 -86.86 32.85 -29.98
C ILE A 392 -88.29 32.31 -29.90
N GLY A 393 -88.95 32.24 -31.05
CA GLY A 393 -90.29 31.68 -31.21
C GLY A 393 -91.31 32.75 -31.55
N SER A 394 -92.60 32.39 -31.54
CA SER A 394 -93.67 33.30 -31.95
C SER A 394 -94.93 33.12 -31.10
N ILE A 395 -95.72 34.19 -30.98
CA ILE A 395 -96.99 34.20 -30.26
C ILE A 395 -98.10 34.84 -31.10
N TYR A 396 -99.36 34.60 -30.73
CA TYR A 396 -100.53 35.18 -31.39
C TYR A 396 -101.71 35.42 -30.43
N GLY A 397 -102.72 36.16 -30.90
CA GLY A 397 -104.06 36.28 -30.31
C GLY A 397 -104.20 37.17 -29.07
N GLY A 398 -103.12 37.78 -28.57
CA GLY A 398 -103.16 38.61 -27.37
C GLY A 398 -103.42 40.09 -27.61
N THR A 399 -103.50 40.84 -26.51
CA THR A 399 -103.73 42.29 -26.54
C THR A 399 -102.42 43.06 -26.59
N LEU A 400 -102.33 44.04 -27.47
CA LEU A 400 -101.20 44.97 -27.55
C LEU A 400 -101.37 46.12 -26.55
N GLY A 401 -100.26 46.65 -26.05
CA GLY A 401 -100.26 47.85 -25.22
C GLY A 401 -98.93 48.10 -24.53
N ASN A 402 -98.70 49.36 -24.15
CA ASN A 402 -97.45 49.78 -23.52
C ASN A 402 -97.16 49.06 -22.19
N ASP A 403 -98.21 48.77 -21.43
CA ASP A 403 -98.16 48.09 -20.13
C ASP A 403 -98.90 46.75 -20.10
N VAL A 404 -99.15 46.17 -21.27
CA VAL A 404 -99.82 44.86 -21.39
C VAL A 404 -98.76 43.77 -21.57
N THR A 405 -98.45 43.07 -20.47
CA THR A 405 -97.42 42.02 -20.43
C THR A 405 -97.84 40.81 -21.26
N ALA A 406 -97.05 40.44 -22.27
CA ALA A 406 -97.20 39.18 -22.99
C ALA A 406 -96.65 38.01 -22.18
N PHE A 407 -95.47 38.18 -21.57
CA PHE A 407 -94.86 37.24 -20.62
C PHE A 407 -93.79 37.94 -19.77
N THR A 408 -93.30 37.26 -18.74
CA THR A 408 -92.28 37.80 -17.82
C THR A 408 -91.04 36.91 -17.78
N LEU A 409 -89.87 37.53 -17.87
CA LEU A 409 -88.58 36.85 -17.68
C LEU A 409 -88.20 36.74 -16.20
N PRO A 410 -87.73 35.56 -15.75
CA PRO A 410 -87.31 35.38 -14.36
C PRO A 410 -86.08 36.22 -14.02
N ALA A 411 -85.86 36.43 -12.72
CA ALA A 411 -84.63 37.08 -12.24
C ALA A 411 -83.38 36.36 -12.77
N GLY A 412 -82.39 37.14 -13.22
CA GLY A 412 -81.20 36.63 -13.90
C GLY A 412 -81.33 36.42 -15.41
N TYR A 413 -82.52 36.60 -16.01
CA TYR A 413 -82.73 36.62 -17.47
C TYR A 413 -83.19 37.99 -17.98
N ARG A 414 -83.27 38.98 -17.09
CA ARG A 414 -83.74 40.34 -17.39
C ARG A 414 -82.62 41.16 -18.00
N PRO A 415 -82.91 42.12 -18.89
CA PRO A 415 -81.86 42.92 -19.53
C PRO A 415 -81.22 43.91 -18.54
N LEU A 416 -79.94 44.25 -18.78
CA LEU A 416 -79.22 45.29 -18.02
C LEU A 416 -79.91 46.67 -18.05
N GLN A 417 -80.51 46.99 -19.19
CA GLN A 417 -81.30 48.19 -19.41
C GLN A 417 -82.54 47.81 -20.20
N SER A 418 -83.64 48.54 -20.05
CA SER A 418 -84.82 48.29 -20.85
C SER A 418 -84.48 48.39 -22.34
N THR A 419 -84.95 47.43 -23.13
CA THR A 419 -84.62 47.32 -24.54
C THR A 419 -85.87 47.16 -25.39
N HIS A 420 -85.74 47.43 -26.68
CA HIS A 420 -86.81 47.26 -27.64
C HIS A 420 -86.37 46.36 -28.78
N LEU A 421 -87.28 45.52 -29.24
CA LEU A 421 -87.12 44.71 -30.43
C LEU A 421 -88.11 45.20 -31.49
N ILE A 422 -87.62 45.40 -32.71
CA ILE A 422 -88.47 45.46 -33.90
C ILE A 422 -88.42 44.09 -34.57
N GLY A 423 -89.56 43.39 -34.59
CA GLY A 423 -89.67 42.04 -35.17
C GLY A 423 -90.73 41.96 -36.27
N VAL A 424 -90.75 40.85 -37.00
CA VAL A 424 -91.76 40.61 -38.07
C VAL A 424 -93.12 40.29 -37.45
N ALA A 425 -94.17 40.85 -38.04
CA ALA A 425 -95.56 40.59 -37.69
C ALA A 425 -96.35 40.00 -38.87
N SER A 426 -97.55 39.49 -38.60
CA SER A 426 -98.46 38.95 -39.63
C SER A 426 -98.80 39.98 -40.70
N SER A 427 -98.83 39.58 -41.96
CA SER A 427 -99.40 40.36 -43.08
C SER A 427 -100.85 39.99 -43.40
N LEU A 428 -101.52 39.21 -42.54
CA LEU A 428 -102.92 38.81 -42.76
C LEU A 428 -103.82 40.05 -42.84
N GLY A 429 -104.62 40.14 -43.91
CA GLY A 429 -105.46 41.31 -44.20
C GLY A 429 -104.72 42.52 -44.79
N THR A 430 -103.40 42.42 -45.02
CA THR A 430 -102.56 43.47 -45.64
C THR A 430 -101.58 42.83 -46.63
N SER A 431 -102.11 42.15 -47.65
CA SER A 431 -101.31 41.36 -48.61
C SER A 431 -100.24 42.21 -49.31
N GLY A 432 -99.02 41.67 -49.42
CA GLY A 432 -97.89 42.34 -50.12
C GLY A 432 -97.17 43.44 -49.33
N VAL A 433 -97.60 43.74 -48.10
CA VAL A 433 -96.96 44.78 -47.25
C VAL A 433 -96.22 44.10 -46.10
N PRO A 434 -94.89 44.25 -45.97
CA PRO A 434 -94.13 43.78 -44.82
C PRO A 434 -94.64 44.43 -43.53
N GLN A 435 -94.93 43.62 -42.51
CA GLN A 435 -95.44 44.09 -41.22
C GLN A 435 -94.40 43.87 -40.13
N TYR A 436 -94.35 44.80 -39.18
CA TYR A 436 -93.43 44.78 -38.05
C TYR A 436 -94.15 45.09 -36.74
N HIS A 437 -93.59 44.64 -35.63
CA HIS A 437 -94.03 44.97 -34.28
C HIS A 437 -92.92 45.62 -33.48
N ARG A 438 -93.30 46.36 -32.44
CA ARG A 438 -92.40 46.87 -31.41
C ARG A 438 -92.68 46.12 -30.11
N THR A 439 -91.68 45.39 -29.64
CA THR A 439 -91.68 44.77 -28.32
C THR A 439 -90.81 45.58 -27.37
N TYR A 440 -91.30 45.81 -26.16
CA TYR A 440 -90.54 46.34 -25.04
C TYR A 440 -90.18 45.22 -24.08
N ILE A 441 -88.93 45.20 -23.62
CA ILE A 441 -88.46 44.34 -22.53
C ILE A 441 -87.92 45.22 -21.42
N GLY A 442 -88.57 45.20 -20.26
CA GLY A 442 -88.19 45.97 -19.10
C GLY A 442 -87.12 45.30 -18.24
N THR A 443 -86.38 46.10 -17.46
CA THR A 443 -85.48 45.61 -16.39
C THR A 443 -86.22 44.87 -15.27
N ASP A 444 -87.53 45.05 -15.17
CA ASP A 444 -88.45 44.27 -14.32
C ASP A 444 -88.76 42.88 -14.89
N GLY A 445 -88.35 42.60 -16.12
CA GLY A 445 -88.57 41.35 -16.84
C GLY A 445 -89.87 41.31 -17.65
N ARG A 446 -90.71 42.35 -17.62
CA ARG A 446 -91.94 42.37 -18.43
C ARG A 446 -91.59 42.48 -19.91
N VAL A 447 -92.22 41.63 -20.73
CA VAL A 447 -92.16 41.70 -22.18
C VAL A 447 -93.53 42.13 -22.70
N CYS A 448 -93.63 43.31 -23.30
CA CYS A 448 -94.88 43.91 -23.77
C CYS A 448 -94.83 44.13 -25.28
N ILE A 449 -95.87 43.72 -26.02
CA ILE A 449 -96.01 44.05 -27.44
C ILE A 449 -96.73 45.39 -27.53
N GLN A 450 -95.97 46.46 -27.76
CA GLN A 450 -96.48 47.83 -27.64
C GLN A 450 -97.29 48.26 -28.87
N SER A 451 -96.83 47.90 -30.07
CA SER A 451 -97.47 48.27 -31.32
C SER A 451 -97.18 47.27 -32.44
N CYS A 452 -98.07 47.20 -33.42
CA CYS A 452 -97.91 46.44 -34.67
C CYS A 452 -98.33 47.33 -35.84
N SER A 453 -97.59 47.28 -36.95
CA SER A 453 -97.92 48.06 -38.14
C SER A 453 -99.15 47.52 -38.89
N ASN A 454 -99.53 46.25 -38.66
CA ASN A 454 -100.74 45.67 -39.24
C ASN A 454 -101.97 46.13 -38.46
N THR A 455 -102.70 47.10 -38.98
CA THR A 455 -103.92 47.62 -38.34
C THR A 455 -105.15 46.74 -38.53
N SER A 456 -105.13 45.83 -39.50
CA SER A 456 -106.26 44.92 -39.77
C SER A 456 -106.24 43.72 -38.82
N ASN A 457 -105.08 43.10 -38.64
CA ASN A 457 -104.89 41.90 -37.82
C ASN A 457 -103.57 41.95 -37.03
N PRO A 458 -103.47 42.84 -36.01
CA PRO A 458 -102.20 43.19 -35.35
C PRO A 458 -101.55 42.07 -34.54
N ALA A 459 -102.30 41.03 -34.16
CA ALA A 459 -101.86 40.02 -33.20
C ALA A 459 -101.83 38.59 -33.78
N GLU A 460 -101.94 38.40 -35.09
CA GLU A 460 -102.01 37.05 -35.69
C GLU A 460 -100.67 36.30 -35.71
N PHE A 461 -99.57 37.05 -35.70
CA PHE A 461 -98.21 36.50 -35.64
C PHE A 461 -97.27 37.59 -35.14
N ILE A 462 -96.55 37.31 -34.06
CA ILE A 462 -95.51 38.16 -33.48
C ILE A 462 -94.28 37.28 -33.26
N THR A 463 -93.21 37.54 -33.99
CA THR A 463 -91.96 36.75 -33.88
C THR A 463 -90.97 37.34 -32.88
N PHE A 464 -90.19 36.46 -32.27
CA PHE A 464 -89.03 36.76 -31.45
C PHE A 464 -87.80 36.05 -32.04
N GLY A 465 -86.70 36.78 -32.09
CA GLY A 465 -85.42 36.29 -32.60
C GLY A 465 -84.33 37.28 -32.26
N PHE A 466 -84.03 37.42 -30.97
CA PHE A 466 -83.13 38.48 -30.50
C PHE A 466 -82.34 38.06 -29.27
N ARG A 467 -81.20 38.75 -29.08
CA ARG A 467 -80.27 38.50 -27.99
C ARG A 467 -79.95 39.80 -27.26
N PHE A 468 -79.74 39.71 -25.95
CA PHE A 468 -79.30 40.83 -25.12
C PHE A 468 -78.49 40.32 -23.93
N LYS A 469 -77.73 41.21 -23.29
CA LYS A 469 -76.97 40.86 -22.08
C LYS A 469 -77.85 41.02 -20.84
N SER A 470 -77.93 39.97 -20.04
CA SER A 470 -78.66 39.98 -18.78
C SER A 470 -77.96 40.80 -17.69
N ALA A 471 -78.79 41.33 -16.77
CA ALA A 471 -78.39 42.01 -15.55
C ALA A 471 -77.79 41.08 -14.50
#